data_AF-A0A1Q7NST6-F1
#
_entry.id   AF-A0A1Q7NST6-F1
#
_cell.length_a   1.000
_cell.length_b   1.000
_cell.length_c   1.000
_cell.angle_alpha   90.00
_cell.angle_beta   90.00
_cell.angle_gamma   90.00
#
_symmetry.space_group_name_H-M   'P 1'
#
loop_
_entity.id
_entity.type
_entity.pdbx_description
1 polymer ?
#
loop_
_entity_poly.entity_id
_entity_poly.type
_entity_poly.pdbx_seq_one_letter_code
_entity_poly.pdbx_strand_id
1 'polypeptide(L)'
;MDNTIIEQIADPLLHLIQNAITHGVEPEDERLARGKPAAGTVRLRAYHKSGAVYVEVADDGRGIDVDHLRASAVERGFVDAETASSMGRRELLDLIFLPGFSTAASVTTAAGRGVGMDVVRTNVTRVGGDIEVDTEVGTGTRFTIKLPLTIAIADVFLVKVGGEVLAIPVSAVQLVMRVRSDDVRPIDETPTVVVEGQPVDFIRLPDVLGLPRGSEPTAVPVLVLRAGRKRLAVAVDELLGKEEIVIKSLGAFLEGVGPYSGATISGEGRVILLLDATRLADHSAGADVTAEEIAPPARPVADGRRVLLVDDSISIRKFVGQMLQRGGFSVVTANDGLEALQRLGELEVDVLVTDLEMPRLNGYELIRDIRRRPGMRDVPVVVLTTRAGEKHAALARELGVSHCVTKPVDEHTLVRLVDALVAASALETAP
;
A
#
# COMPACT_ATOMS: atom_id res chain seq x y z
N MET A 1 -9.68 15.87 0.32
CA MET A 1 -9.83 14.50 -0.18
C MET A 1 -8.45 13.86 -0.15
N ASP A 2 -8.38 12.58 0.21
CA ASP A 2 -7.12 11.82 0.15
C ASP A 2 -6.65 11.74 -1.30
N ASN A 3 -5.35 11.97 -1.55
CA ASN A 3 -4.81 12.03 -2.92
C ASN A 3 -4.98 10.68 -3.66
N THR A 4 -4.99 9.59 -2.89
CA THR A 4 -5.23 8.22 -3.36
C THR A 4 -6.65 7.99 -3.89
N ILE A 5 -7.67 8.63 -3.32
CA ILE A 5 -9.04 8.55 -3.83
C ILE A 5 -9.14 9.28 -5.17
N ILE A 6 -8.44 10.41 -5.32
CA ILE A 6 -8.40 11.19 -6.57
C ILE A 6 -7.74 10.36 -7.68
N GLU A 7 -6.59 9.74 -7.39
CA GLU A 7 -5.87 8.88 -8.35
C GLU A 7 -6.71 7.69 -8.81
N GLN A 8 -7.45 7.04 -7.91
CA GLN A 8 -8.28 5.88 -8.26
C GLN A 8 -9.58 6.23 -9.02
N ILE A 9 -10.03 7.49 -8.93
CA ILE A 9 -11.26 7.96 -9.58
C ILE A 9 -11.00 8.66 -10.91
N ALA A 10 -9.76 9.11 -11.16
CA ALA A 10 -9.38 9.75 -12.41
C ALA A 10 -9.73 8.88 -13.64
N ASP A 11 -9.37 7.60 -13.61
CA ASP A 11 -9.65 6.66 -14.71
C ASP A 11 -11.17 6.45 -14.93
N PRO A 12 -11.99 6.14 -13.89
CA PRO A 12 -13.45 6.13 -13.99
C PRO A 12 -14.04 7.41 -14.61
N LEU A 13 -13.60 8.59 -14.17
CA LEU A 13 -14.13 9.86 -14.67
C LEU A 13 -13.78 10.10 -16.12
N LEU A 14 -12.53 9.82 -16.52
CA LEU A 14 -12.10 9.92 -17.91
C LEU A 14 -12.93 9.01 -18.79
N HIS A 15 -13.22 7.78 -18.34
CA HIS A 15 -14.06 6.86 -19.09
C HIS A 15 -15.50 7.39 -19.27
N LEU A 16 -16.11 7.92 -18.21
CA LEU A 16 -17.46 8.50 -18.29
C LEU A 16 -17.51 9.70 -19.24
N ILE A 17 -16.50 10.58 -19.18
CA ILE A 17 -16.38 11.72 -20.10
C ILE A 17 -16.20 11.24 -21.54
N GLN A 18 -15.36 10.24 -21.76
CA GLN A 18 -15.13 9.68 -23.08
C GLN A 18 -16.42 9.07 -23.63
N ASN A 19 -17.17 8.30 -22.84
CA ASN A 19 -18.46 7.75 -23.25
C ASN A 19 -19.49 8.83 -23.60
N ALA A 20 -19.52 9.91 -22.82
CA ALA A 20 -20.35 11.07 -23.14
C ALA A 20 -19.99 11.67 -24.51
N ILE A 21 -18.70 11.74 -24.86
CA ILE A 21 -18.23 12.28 -26.14
C ILE A 21 -18.44 11.30 -27.30
N THR A 22 -18.16 10.01 -27.12
CA THR A 22 -18.16 9.02 -28.21
C THR A 22 -19.54 8.43 -28.49
N HIS A 23 -20.36 8.26 -27.46
CA HIS A 23 -21.64 7.55 -27.56
C HIS A 23 -22.83 8.40 -27.11
N GLY A 24 -22.63 9.32 -26.15
CA GLY A 24 -23.66 10.22 -25.64
C GLY A 24 -24.03 11.29 -26.67
N VAL A 25 -23.11 12.21 -26.94
CA VAL A 25 -23.31 13.36 -27.83
C VAL A 25 -23.46 12.90 -29.28
N GLU A 26 -24.56 13.31 -29.90
CA GLU A 26 -24.89 13.02 -31.29
C GLU A 26 -24.10 13.94 -32.25
N PRO A 27 -23.85 13.53 -33.51
CA PRO A 27 -23.33 14.41 -34.55
C PRO A 27 -24.16 15.69 -34.77
N GLU A 28 -23.51 16.75 -35.25
CA GLU A 28 -24.12 18.08 -35.38
C GLU A 28 -25.42 18.09 -36.22
N ASP A 29 -25.43 17.36 -37.32
CA ASP A 29 -26.59 17.24 -38.22
C ASP A 29 -27.77 16.53 -37.53
N GLU A 30 -27.52 15.43 -36.81
CA GLU A 30 -28.53 14.76 -36.00
C GLU A 30 -29.08 15.67 -34.88
N ARG A 31 -28.21 16.47 -34.24
CA ARG A 31 -28.60 17.40 -33.17
C ARG A 31 -29.51 18.50 -33.69
N LEU A 32 -29.14 19.14 -34.80
CA LEU A 32 -29.95 20.18 -35.43
C LEU A 32 -31.30 19.63 -35.89
N ALA A 33 -31.33 18.42 -36.46
CA ALA A 33 -32.58 17.74 -36.85
C ALA A 33 -33.52 17.48 -35.65
N ARG A 34 -32.95 17.27 -34.46
CA ARG A 34 -33.68 17.07 -33.19
C ARG A 34 -33.97 18.36 -32.43
N GLY A 35 -33.68 19.53 -33.01
CA GLY A 35 -33.92 20.84 -32.38
C GLY A 35 -32.95 21.19 -31.26
N LYS A 36 -31.80 20.52 -31.17
CA LYS A 36 -30.75 20.79 -30.18
C LYS A 36 -29.70 21.77 -30.73
N PRO A 37 -28.93 22.44 -29.85
CA PRO A 37 -27.76 23.22 -30.28
C PRO A 37 -26.73 22.36 -31.01
N ALA A 38 -26.11 22.91 -32.05
CA ALA A 38 -25.04 22.25 -32.81
C ALA A 38 -23.90 21.74 -31.91
N ALA A 39 -23.50 22.54 -30.92
CA ALA A 39 -22.52 22.14 -29.92
C ALA A 39 -23.15 21.22 -28.86
N GLY A 40 -22.53 20.05 -28.63
CA GLY A 40 -22.82 19.20 -27.47
C GLY A 40 -22.18 19.74 -26.19
N THR A 41 -22.83 19.49 -25.06
CA THR A 41 -22.37 19.94 -23.74
C THR A 41 -22.11 18.75 -22.84
N VAL A 42 -20.87 18.62 -22.37
CA VAL A 42 -20.51 17.71 -21.26
C VAL A 42 -20.18 18.55 -20.03
N ARG A 43 -20.81 18.24 -18.89
CA ARG A 43 -20.68 18.96 -17.62
C ARG A 43 -20.13 18.04 -16.56
N LEU A 44 -18.95 18.38 -16.05
CA LEU A 44 -18.37 17.80 -14.84
C LEU A 44 -18.67 18.71 -13.65
N ARG A 45 -19.25 18.15 -12.59
CA ARG A 45 -19.54 18.90 -11.36
C ARG A 45 -19.10 18.08 -10.16
N ALA A 46 -18.43 18.71 -9.19
CA ALA A 46 -18.16 18.12 -7.90
C ALA A 46 -18.76 19.00 -6.78
N TYR A 47 -19.39 18.39 -5.79
CA TYR A 47 -19.92 19.10 -4.64
C TYR A 47 -20.00 18.21 -3.39
N HIS A 48 -20.01 18.84 -2.22
CA HIS A 48 -20.15 18.15 -0.95
C HIS A 48 -21.60 18.24 -0.47
N LYS A 49 -22.21 17.11 -0.09
CA LYS A 49 -23.57 17.05 0.45
C LYS A 49 -23.68 15.89 1.44
N SER A 50 -24.29 16.11 2.60
CA SER A 50 -24.58 15.06 3.59
C SER A 50 -23.37 14.19 4.00
N GLY A 51 -22.17 14.77 4.15
CA GLY A 51 -20.97 14.04 4.57
C GLY A 51 -20.35 13.14 3.49
N ALA A 52 -20.71 13.36 2.22
CA ALA A 52 -20.15 12.67 1.06
C ALA A 52 -19.77 13.67 -0.04
N VAL A 53 -18.81 13.29 -0.87
CA VAL A 53 -18.47 14.02 -2.10
C VAL A 53 -19.26 13.41 -3.24
N TYR A 54 -19.98 14.24 -3.99
CA TYR A 54 -20.69 13.87 -5.20
C TYR A 54 -19.90 14.38 -6.39
N VAL A 55 -19.62 13.50 -7.36
CA VAL A 55 -19.02 13.85 -8.65
C VAL A 55 -19.99 13.44 -9.75
N GLU A 56 -20.44 14.39 -10.54
CA GLU A 56 -21.41 14.19 -11.61
C GLU A 56 -20.76 14.43 -12.97
N VAL A 57 -20.98 13.50 -13.90
CA VAL A 57 -20.68 13.66 -15.32
C VAL A 57 -22.01 13.63 -16.07
N ALA A 58 -22.37 14.73 -16.73
CA ALA A 58 -23.63 14.84 -17.46
C ALA A 58 -23.42 15.30 -18.89
N ASP A 59 -24.15 14.73 -19.85
CA ASP A 59 -24.20 15.16 -21.24
C ASP A 59 -25.62 15.55 -21.67
N ASP A 60 -25.72 16.28 -22.78
CA ASP A 60 -26.98 16.66 -23.44
C ASP A 60 -27.24 15.82 -24.71
N GLY A 61 -26.74 14.59 -24.71
CA GLY A 61 -26.74 13.67 -25.83
C GLY A 61 -28.06 12.91 -26.03
N ARG A 62 -27.98 11.77 -26.70
CA ARG A 62 -29.15 10.95 -27.06
C ARG A 62 -29.86 10.31 -25.86
N GLY A 63 -29.18 10.20 -24.71
CA GLY A 63 -29.67 9.42 -23.57
C GLY A 63 -29.61 7.91 -23.80
N ILE A 64 -29.84 7.13 -22.75
CA ILE A 64 -29.89 5.66 -22.84
C ILE A 64 -31.34 5.23 -23.04
N ASP A 65 -31.58 4.51 -24.14
CA ASP A 65 -32.87 3.85 -24.39
C ASP A 65 -32.97 2.57 -23.53
N VAL A 66 -33.83 2.65 -22.51
CA VAL A 66 -34.04 1.56 -21.53
C VAL A 66 -34.72 0.35 -22.18
N ASP A 67 -35.56 0.56 -23.19
CA ASP A 67 -36.26 -0.53 -23.87
C ASP A 67 -35.29 -1.28 -24.79
N HIS A 68 -34.43 -0.56 -25.50
CA HIS A 68 -33.34 -1.16 -26.26
C HIS A 68 -32.33 -1.87 -25.36
N LEU A 69 -32.01 -1.29 -24.20
CA LEU A 69 -31.15 -1.90 -23.18
C LEU A 69 -31.73 -3.22 -22.68
N ARG A 70 -33.04 -3.25 -22.37
CA ARG A 70 -33.76 -4.46 -21.95
C ARG A 70 -33.68 -5.54 -23.04
N ALA A 71 -34.00 -5.20 -24.29
CA ALA A 71 -33.98 -6.15 -25.40
C ALA A 71 -32.57 -6.75 -25.60
N SER A 72 -31.54 -5.90 -25.57
CA SER A 72 -30.15 -6.32 -25.70
C SER A 72 -29.70 -7.23 -24.56
N ALA A 73 -30.15 -6.98 -23.33
CA ALA A 73 -29.82 -7.81 -22.17
C ALA A 73 -30.40 -9.23 -22.28
N VAL A 74 -31.62 -9.35 -22.82
CA VAL A 74 -32.28 -10.64 -23.06
C VAL A 74 -31.61 -11.39 -24.22
N GLU A 75 -31.38 -10.72 -25.35
CA GLU A 75 -30.75 -11.33 -26.53
C GLU A 75 -29.36 -11.88 -26.22
N ARG A 76 -28.59 -11.17 -25.39
CA ARG A 76 -27.23 -11.53 -25.00
C ARG A 76 -27.18 -12.48 -23.78
N GLY A 77 -28.33 -12.88 -23.25
CA GLY A 77 -28.45 -13.86 -22.17
C GLY A 77 -28.01 -13.38 -20.79
N PHE A 78 -27.97 -12.07 -20.54
CA PHE A 78 -27.66 -11.53 -19.21
C PHE A 78 -28.84 -11.65 -18.23
N VAL A 79 -30.07 -11.67 -18.76
CA VAL A 79 -31.33 -11.84 -18.02
C VAL A 79 -32.33 -12.56 -18.92
N ASP A 80 -33.19 -13.39 -18.35
CA ASP A 80 -34.31 -13.96 -19.10
C ASP A 80 -35.44 -12.94 -19.34
N ALA A 81 -36.31 -13.24 -20.31
CA ALA A 81 -37.37 -12.32 -20.73
C ALA A 81 -38.43 -12.05 -19.64
N GLU A 82 -38.67 -13.02 -18.76
CA GLU A 82 -39.64 -12.91 -17.67
C GLU A 82 -39.12 -11.96 -16.58
N THR A 83 -37.87 -12.16 -16.17
CA THR A 83 -37.13 -11.29 -15.24
C THR A 83 -37.02 -9.89 -15.81
N ALA A 84 -36.56 -9.73 -17.05
CA ALA A 84 -36.39 -8.42 -17.68
C ALA A 84 -37.70 -7.61 -17.80
N SER A 85 -38.85 -8.29 -17.90
CA SER A 85 -40.17 -7.65 -17.96
C SER A 85 -40.67 -7.15 -16.60
N SER A 86 -40.19 -7.74 -15.51
CA SER A 86 -40.54 -7.36 -14.13
C SER A 86 -39.61 -6.30 -13.53
N MET A 87 -38.45 -6.07 -14.14
CA MET A 87 -37.45 -5.11 -13.65
C MET A 87 -37.91 -3.66 -13.77
N GLY A 88 -37.66 -2.88 -12.72
CA GLY A 88 -37.85 -1.44 -12.72
C GLY A 88 -36.80 -0.69 -13.55
N ARG A 89 -37.05 0.58 -13.88
CA ARG A 89 -36.12 1.42 -14.67
C ARG A 89 -34.70 1.46 -14.11
N ARG A 90 -34.56 1.58 -12.78
CA ARG A 90 -33.26 1.66 -12.11
C ARG A 90 -32.49 0.34 -12.21
N GLU A 91 -33.17 -0.79 -12.04
CA GLU A 91 -32.58 -2.13 -12.17
C GLU A 91 -32.14 -2.41 -13.60
N LEU A 92 -32.92 -1.98 -14.59
CA LEU A 92 -32.54 -2.09 -16.00
C LEU A 92 -31.31 -1.26 -16.32
N LEU A 93 -31.25 -0.03 -15.81
CA LEU A 93 -30.08 0.83 -15.97
C LEU A 93 -28.83 0.25 -15.28
N ASP A 94 -28.99 -0.44 -14.15
CA ASP A 94 -27.87 -1.11 -13.47
C ASP A 94 -27.24 -2.23 -14.31
N LEU A 95 -27.96 -2.79 -15.30
CA LEU A 95 -27.42 -3.82 -16.21
C LEU A 95 -26.22 -3.33 -17.02
N ILE A 96 -26.09 -2.01 -17.27
CA ILE A 96 -24.93 -1.47 -18.01
C ILE A 96 -23.61 -1.77 -17.30
N PHE A 97 -23.64 -2.00 -15.99
CA PHE A 97 -22.45 -2.27 -15.19
C PHE A 97 -22.14 -3.77 -15.05
N LEU A 98 -22.91 -4.65 -15.69
CA LEU A 98 -22.61 -6.09 -15.67
C LEU A 98 -21.32 -6.38 -16.46
N PRO A 99 -20.47 -7.29 -15.97
CA PRO A 99 -19.26 -7.70 -16.68
C PRO A 99 -19.59 -8.18 -18.10
N GLY A 100 -18.87 -7.68 -19.10
CA GLY A 100 -19.12 -8.06 -20.49
C GLY A 100 -20.26 -7.31 -21.18
N PHE A 101 -21.08 -6.55 -20.46
CA PHE A 101 -22.24 -5.87 -21.05
C PHE A 101 -21.80 -4.70 -21.94
N SER A 102 -21.02 -3.76 -21.40
CA SER A 102 -20.53 -2.59 -22.16
C SER A 102 -19.29 -2.85 -23.00
N THR A 103 -18.54 -3.92 -22.74
CA THR A 103 -17.26 -4.20 -23.44
C THR A 103 -17.43 -4.74 -24.86
N ALA A 104 -18.65 -5.13 -25.27
CA ALA A 104 -18.89 -5.71 -26.59
C ALA A 104 -18.98 -4.69 -27.75
N ALA A 105 -19.22 -3.39 -27.47
CA ALA A 105 -19.42 -2.37 -28.51
C ALA A 105 -18.22 -1.41 -28.69
N SER A 106 -17.27 -1.38 -27.76
CA SER A 106 -16.21 -0.36 -27.70
C SER A 106 -14.83 -0.99 -27.54
N VAL A 107 -14.30 -1.56 -28.61
CA VAL A 107 -12.87 -1.90 -28.73
C VAL A 107 -12.13 -0.65 -29.20
N THR A 108 -11.98 0.35 -28.34
CA THR A 108 -11.12 1.52 -28.62
C THR A 108 -9.73 1.30 -28.05
N THR A 109 -8.79 1.08 -28.98
CA THR A 109 -7.35 0.89 -28.83
C THR A 109 -6.61 2.20 -28.51
N ALA A 110 -6.74 2.71 -27.28
CA ALA A 110 -5.88 3.82 -26.83
C ALA A 110 -5.05 3.53 -25.56
N ALA A 111 -5.32 2.46 -24.82
CA ALA A 111 -4.57 2.16 -23.57
C ALA A 111 -4.37 0.67 -23.23
N GLY A 112 -4.69 -0.27 -24.13
CA GLY A 112 -4.37 -1.69 -23.93
C GLY A 112 -5.10 -2.43 -22.79
N ARG A 113 -6.07 -1.80 -22.12
CA ARG A 113 -7.03 -2.47 -21.23
C ARG A 113 -8.42 -2.00 -21.64
N GLY A 114 -9.27 -2.91 -22.13
CA GLY A 114 -10.66 -2.61 -22.40
C GLY A 114 -11.35 -2.23 -21.09
N VAL A 115 -11.67 -0.95 -20.91
CA VAL A 115 -12.38 -0.47 -19.73
C VAL A 115 -13.86 -0.44 -20.07
N GLY A 116 -14.64 -1.33 -19.46
CA GLY A 116 -16.10 -1.28 -19.51
C GLY A 116 -16.67 -0.55 -18.29
N MET A 117 -17.99 -0.35 -18.30
CA MET A 117 -18.71 0.22 -17.16
C MET A 117 -18.63 -0.67 -15.91
N ASP A 118 -18.41 -1.97 -16.07
CA ASP A 118 -18.10 -2.91 -14.99
C ASP A 118 -16.81 -2.55 -14.24
N VAL A 119 -15.76 -2.16 -14.96
CA VAL A 119 -14.49 -1.69 -14.39
C VAL A 119 -14.69 -0.35 -13.66
N VAL A 120 -15.51 0.55 -14.23
CA VAL A 120 -15.89 1.82 -13.57
C VAL A 120 -16.57 1.56 -12.24
N ARG A 121 -17.61 0.70 -12.20
CA ARG A 121 -18.31 0.34 -10.96
C ARG A 121 -17.37 -0.29 -9.95
N THR A 122 -16.55 -1.25 -10.38
CA THR A 122 -15.59 -1.94 -9.51
C THR A 122 -14.61 -0.95 -8.86
N ASN A 123 -14.07 -0.01 -9.64
CA ASN A 123 -13.14 1.00 -9.13
C ASN A 123 -13.81 1.96 -8.14
N VAL A 124 -15.06 2.36 -8.39
CA VAL A 124 -15.84 3.23 -7.49
C VAL A 124 -16.20 2.50 -6.19
N THR A 125 -16.64 1.25 -6.27
CA THR A 125 -16.94 0.44 -5.07
C THR A 125 -15.68 0.16 -4.24
N ARG A 126 -14.51 -0.02 -4.86
CA ARG A 126 -13.23 -0.24 -4.15
C ARG A 126 -12.85 0.92 -3.23
N VAL A 127 -13.21 2.15 -3.58
CA VAL A 127 -12.99 3.33 -2.72
C VAL A 127 -14.14 3.58 -1.74
N GLY A 128 -15.02 2.59 -1.54
CA GLY A 128 -16.20 2.69 -0.67
C GLY A 128 -17.29 3.61 -1.24
N GLY A 129 -17.21 3.94 -2.52
CA GLY A 129 -18.18 4.77 -3.23
C GLY A 129 -19.31 3.98 -3.88
N ASP A 130 -20.26 4.72 -4.43
CA ASP A 130 -21.39 4.21 -5.21
C ASP A 130 -21.54 5.01 -6.51
N ILE A 131 -22.10 4.40 -7.55
CA ILE A 131 -22.36 5.04 -8.84
C ILE A 131 -23.79 4.81 -9.30
N GLU A 132 -24.49 5.89 -9.62
CA GLU A 132 -25.85 5.88 -10.14
C GLU A 132 -25.90 6.51 -11.53
N VAL A 133 -26.92 6.15 -12.30
CA VAL A 133 -27.17 6.72 -13.63
C VAL A 133 -28.62 7.20 -13.74
N ASP A 134 -28.78 8.44 -14.18
CA ASP A 134 -30.05 9.06 -14.54
C ASP A 134 -29.99 9.46 -16.01
N THR A 135 -31.01 9.14 -16.80
CA THR A 135 -30.97 9.41 -18.24
C THR A 135 -32.37 9.56 -18.80
N GLU A 136 -32.53 10.39 -19.83
CA GLU A 136 -33.77 10.55 -20.56
C GLU A 136 -33.46 10.61 -22.06
N VAL A 137 -34.18 9.81 -22.84
CA VAL A 137 -33.99 9.71 -24.29
C VAL A 137 -34.26 11.07 -24.94
N GLY A 138 -33.31 11.55 -25.72
CA GLY A 138 -33.35 12.86 -26.35
C GLY A 138 -32.92 14.02 -25.45
N THR A 139 -32.75 13.83 -24.14
CA THR A 139 -32.27 14.89 -23.22
C THR A 139 -30.81 14.69 -22.83
N GLY A 140 -30.39 13.44 -22.57
CA GLY A 140 -29.01 13.09 -22.23
C GLY A 140 -28.88 12.12 -21.06
N THR A 141 -27.66 11.97 -20.55
CA THR A 141 -27.32 11.06 -19.44
C THR A 141 -26.55 11.80 -18.36
N ARG A 142 -26.77 11.43 -17.10
CA ARG A 142 -26.04 11.88 -15.91
C ARG A 142 -25.59 10.67 -15.11
N PHE A 143 -24.28 10.53 -14.94
CA PHE A 143 -23.69 9.63 -13.98
C PHE A 143 -23.36 10.39 -12.69
N THR A 144 -23.74 9.82 -11.56
CA THR A 144 -23.49 10.40 -10.23
C THR A 144 -22.66 9.43 -9.41
N ILE A 145 -21.42 9.80 -9.11
CA ILE A 145 -20.52 9.06 -8.22
C ILE A 145 -20.63 9.67 -6.83
N LYS A 146 -21.02 8.87 -5.84
CA LYS A 146 -21.05 9.23 -4.42
C LYS A 146 -19.86 8.62 -3.71
N LEU A 147 -19.04 9.45 -3.08
CA LEU A 147 -17.82 9.04 -2.39
C LEU A 147 -17.92 9.36 -0.90
N PRO A 148 -17.55 8.42 -0.01
CA PRO A 148 -17.45 8.70 1.40
C PRO A 148 -16.33 9.73 1.64
N LEU A 149 -16.56 10.65 2.58
CA LEU A 149 -15.58 11.68 2.94
C LEU A 149 -14.42 11.14 3.81
N THR A 150 -14.45 9.86 4.18
CA THR A 150 -13.91 9.42 5.46
C THR A 150 -12.41 9.21 5.48
N ILE A 151 -11.76 10.03 6.31
CA ILE A 151 -10.74 9.59 7.25
C ILE A 151 -11.38 8.52 8.14
N ALA A 152 -10.92 7.28 8.13
CA ALA A 152 -11.45 6.23 9.01
C ALA A 152 -10.86 6.44 10.41
N ILE A 153 -11.69 6.74 11.41
CA ILE A 153 -11.25 6.88 12.80
C ILE A 153 -11.71 5.66 13.59
N ALA A 154 -10.84 5.08 14.41
CA ALA A 154 -11.16 3.93 15.25
C ALA A 154 -10.60 4.05 16.66
N ASP A 155 -11.40 3.58 17.60
CA ASP A 155 -10.98 3.29 18.97
C ASP A 155 -10.09 2.04 19.00
N VAL A 156 -8.89 2.18 19.53
CA VAL A 156 -7.90 1.09 19.63
C VAL A 156 -7.28 1.00 21.01
N PHE A 157 -6.82 -0.18 21.39
CA PHE A 157 -5.83 -0.38 22.43
C PHE A 157 -4.44 -0.34 21.83
N LEU A 158 -3.57 0.52 22.35
CA LEU A 158 -2.14 0.48 22.07
C LEU A 158 -1.48 -0.56 22.96
N VAL A 159 -0.72 -1.46 22.34
CA VAL A 159 -0.01 -2.54 23.01
C VAL A 159 1.45 -2.55 22.61
N LYS A 160 2.32 -2.91 23.56
CA LYS A 160 3.75 -3.12 23.30
C LYS A 160 4.03 -4.60 23.12
N VAL A 161 4.79 -4.93 22.08
CA VAL A 161 5.12 -6.31 21.70
C VAL A 161 6.52 -6.34 21.08
N GLY A 162 7.48 -7.04 21.70
CA GLY A 162 8.82 -7.21 21.15
C GLY A 162 9.58 -5.89 20.93
N GLY A 163 9.23 -4.84 21.69
CA GLY A 163 9.77 -3.48 21.52
C GLY A 163 8.99 -2.58 20.56
N GLU A 164 8.06 -3.13 19.79
CA GLU A 164 7.19 -2.39 18.87
C GLU A 164 5.87 -1.98 19.54
N VAL A 165 5.26 -0.92 19.01
CA VAL A 165 3.91 -0.48 19.41
C VAL A 165 2.92 -0.81 18.31
N LEU A 166 1.90 -1.59 18.66
CA LEU A 166 0.84 -2.04 17.76
C LEU A 166 -0.52 -1.58 18.29
N ALA A 167 -1.52 -1.58 17.42
CA ALA A 167 -2.90 -1.23 17.78
C ALA A 167 -3.83 -2.44 17.60
N ILE A 168 -4.75 -2.64 18.56
CA ILE A 168 -5.82 -3.63 18.47
C ILE A 168 -7.16 -2.89 18.55
N PRO A 169 -8.09 -3.05 17.58
CA PRO A 169 -9.41 -2.43 17.65
C PRO A 169 -10.14 -2.78 18.94
N VAL A 170 -10.68 -1.79 19.66
CA VAL A 170 -11.48 -2.03 20.87
C VAL A 170 -12.70 -2.89 20.55
N SER A 171 -13.28 -2.73 19.37
CA SER A 171 -14.41 -3.55 18.89
C SER A 171 -14.10 -5.05 18.78
N ALA A 172 -12.82 -5.43 18.66
CA ALA A 172 -12.39 -6.82 18.64
C ALA A 172 -12.13 -7.38 20.05
N VAL A 173 -11.96 -6.53 21.07
CA VAL A 173 -11.61 -6.93 22.43
C VAL A 173 -12.88 -7.19 23.24
N GLN A 174 -13.02 -8.41 23.75
CA GLN A 174 -14.12 -8.78 24.66
C GLN A 174 -13.80 -8.39 26.10
N LEU A 175 -12.58 -8.68 26.56
CA LEU A 175 -12.08 -8.28 27.86
C LEU A 175 -10.55 -8.24 27.88
N VAL A 176 -10.01 -7.58 28.90
CA VAL A 176 -8.58 -7.54 29.21
C VAL A 176 -8.39 -8.16 30.59
N MET A 177 -7.44 -9.09 30.71
CA MET A 177 -7.11 -9.76 31.97
C MET A 177 -5.60 -9.92 32.12
N ARG A 178 -5.15 -10.33 33.30
CA ARG A 178 -3.76 -10.80 33.52
C ARG A 178 -3.76 -12.30 33.67
N VAL A 179 -2.83 -12.97 33.02
CA VAL A 179 -2.67 -14.42 33.05
C VAL A 179 -1.28 -14.76 33.55
N ARG A 180 -1.18 -15.69 34.51
CA ARG A 180 0.11 -16.21 34.99
C ARG A 180 0.53 -17.36 34.10
N SER A 181 1.84 -17.62 34.00
CA SER A 181 2.35 -18.74 33.19
C SER A 181 1.75 -20.09 33.62
N ASP A 182 1.46 -20.27 34.90
CA ASP A 182 0.87 -21.49 35.47
C ASP A 182 -0.62 -21.69 35.11
N ASP A 183 -1.30 -20.62 34.67
CA ASP A 183 -2.72 -20.66 34.27
C ASP A 183 -2.89 -21.11 32.81
N VAL A 184 -1.80 -21.13 32.03
CA VAL A 184 -1.80 -21.59 30.64
C VAL A 184 -1.54 -23.09 30.62
N ARG A 185 -2.51 -23.86 30.10
CA ARG A 185 -2.43 -25.31 30.01
C ARG A 185 -2.65 -25.77 28.58
N PRO A 186 -1.85 -26.71 28.05
CA PRO A 186 -2.09 -27.26 26.73
C PRO A 186 -3.35 -28.15 26.74
N ILE A 187 -4.20 -27.99 25.73
CA ILE A 187 -5.30 -28.90 25.38
C ILE A 187 -5.08 -29.28 23.92
N ASP A 188 -4.97 -30.58 23.61
CA ASP A 188 -4.66 -31.08 22.27
C ASP A 188 -3.46 -30.35 21.63
N GLU A 189 -2.36 -30.25 22.40
CA GLU A 189 -1.09 -29.57 22.06
C GLU A 189 -1.19 -28.04 21.89
N THR A 190 -2.39 -27.46 21.98
CA THR A 190 -2.63 -26.03 21.84
C THR A 190 -2.61 -25.35 23.21
N PRO A 191 -1.74 -24.34 23.45
CA PRO A 191 -1.76 -23.57 24.69
C PRO A 191 -3.14 -22.94 24.89
N THR A 192 -3.74 -23.14 26.06
CA THR A 192 -5.12 -22.72 26.34
C THR A 192 -5.21 -22.06 27.71
N VAL A 193 -6.08 -21.06 27.84
CA VAL A 193 -6.43 -20.43 29.12
C VAL A 193 -7.94 -20.49 29.34
N VAL A 194 -8.37 -20.59 30.60
CA VAL A 194 -9.80 -20.59 30.94
C VAL A 194 -10.28 -19.16 31.14
N VAL A 195 -11.21 -18.71 30.30
CA VAL A 195 -11.86 -17.41 30.37
C VAL A 195 -13.35 -17.61 30.64
N GLU A 196 -13.84 -17.09 31.76
CA GLU A 196 -15.25 -17.24 32.19
C GLU A 196 -15.72 -18.71 32.19
N GLY A 197 -14.85 -19.63 32.62
CA GLY A 197 -15.15 -21.07 32.70
C GLY A 197 -15.13 -21.82 31.36
N GLN A 198 -14.67 -21.17 30.28
CA GLN A 198 -14.56 -21.78 28.95
C GLN A 198 -13.09 -21.79 28.49
N PRO A 199 -12.61 -22.86 27.83
CA PRO A 199 -11.27 -22.88 27.24
C PRO A 199 -11.20 -21.89 26.06
N VAL A 200 -10.11 -21.14 26.00
CA VAL A 200 -9.80 -20.19 24.93
C VAL A 200 -8.34 -20.35 24.52
N ASP A 201 -8.10 -20.53 23.22
CA ASP A 201 -6.76 -20.67 22.65
C ASP A 201 -5.90 -19.47 23.04
N PHE A 202 -4.71 -19.76 23.56
CA PHE A 202 -3.76 -18.78 24.07
C PHE A 202 -2.60 -18.66 23.09
N ILE A 203 -2.37 -17.45 22.62
CA ILE A 203 -1.21 -17.12 21.79
C ILE A 203 -0.42 -15.99 22.41
N ARG A 204 0.89 -16.03 22.21
CA ARG A 204 1.76 -14.89 22.50
C ARG A 204 1.96 -14.12 21.21
N LEU A 205 1.60 -12.85 21.22
CA LEU A 205 1.69 -12.02 20.03
C LEU A 205 3.10 -11.92 19.43
N PRO A 206 4.21 -11.87 20.22
CA PRO A 206 5.55 -11.92 19.66
C PRO A 206 5.80 -13.15 18.78
N ASP A 207 5.29 -14.32 19.18
CA ASP A 207 5.53 -15.59 18.47
C ASP A 207 4.84 -15.59 17.10
N VAL A 208 3.59 -15.11 17.06
CA VAL A 208 2.81 -15.03 15.81
C VAL A 208 3.39 -14.00 14.85
N LEU A 209 4.08 -12.98 15.36
CA LEU A 209 4.66 -11.91 14.56
C LEU A 209 6.15 -12.11 14.23
N GLY A 210 6.79 -13.19 14.71
CA GLY A 210 8.23 -13.41 14.54
C GLY A 210 9.10 -12.37 15.25
N LEU A 211 8.58 -11.76 16.32
CA LEU A 211 9.29 -10.71 17.05
C LEU A 211 10.13 -11.29 18.20
N PRO A 212 11.23 -10.61 18.59
CA PRO A 212 12.05 -11.05 19.72
C PRO A 212 11.23 -11.13 21.00
N ARG A 213 11.37 -12.24 21.74
CA ARG A 213 10.79 -12.35 23.07
C ARG A 213 11.54 -11.48 24.07
N GLY A 214 10.80 -10.71 24.87
CA GLY A 214 11.34 -10.10 26.08
C GLY A 214 11.55 -11.11 27.21
N SER A 215 11.95 -10.62 28.38
CA SER A 215 11.99 -11.42 29.61
C SER A 215 10.60 -11.94 29.96
N GLU A 216 10.47 -13.23 30.29
CA GLU A 216 9.17 -13.84 30.66
C GLU A 216 8.68 -13.33 32.02
N PRO A 217 7.64 -12.48 32.07
CA PRO A 217 7.09 -12.00 33.32
C PRO A 217 6.24 -13.10 33.97
N THR A 218 6.16 -13.10 35.31
CA THR A 218 5.30 -14.05 36.05
C THR A 218 3.82 -13.93 35.69
N ALA A 219 3.38 -12.76 35.24
CA ALA A 219 2.03 -12.52 34.77
C ALA A 219 2.03 -11.49 33.63
N VAL A 220 1.38 -11.82 32.51
CA VAL A 220 1.31 -10.99 31.31
C VAL A 220 -0.11 -10.43 31.10
N PRO A 221 -0.25 -9.21 30.56
CA PRO A 221 -1.53 -8.72 30.08
C PRO A 221 -2.00 -9.54 28.87
N VAL A 222 -3.27 -9.92 28.87
CA VAL A 222 -3.93 -10.72 27.84
C VAL A 222 -5.21 -10.03 27.39
N LEU A 223 -5.34 -9.82 26.09
CA LEU A 223 -6.56 -9.34 25.45
C LEU A 223 -7.31 -10.53 24.86
N VAL A 224 -8.56 -10.73 25.26
CA VAL A 224 -9.41 -11.78 24.69
C VAL A 224 -10.13 -11.20 23.49
N LEU A 225 -9.74 -11.63 22.30
CA LEU A 225 -10.25 -11.13 21.03
C LEU A 225 -11.39 -12.01 20.51
N ARG A 226 -12.36 -11.38 19.85
CA ARG A 226 -13.36 -12.06 19.01
C ARG A 226 -12.84 -12.15 17.58
N ALA A 227 -12.55 -13.36 17.13
CA ALA A 227 -12.11 -13.69 15.78
C ALA A 227 -13.23 -14.46 15.05
N GLY A 228 -14.18 -13.73 14.46
CA GLY A 228 -15.39 -14.32 13.87
C GLY A 228 -16.22 -15.10 14.91
N ARG A 229 -16.28 -16.44 14.77
CA ARG A 229 -16.97 -17.34 15.72
C ARG A 229 -16.07 -17.85 16.85
N LYS A 230 -14.76 -17.64 16.76
CA LYS A 230 -13.79 -18.11 17.76
C LYS A 230 -13.41 -16.99 18.73
N ARG A 231 -12.87 -17.38 19.88
CA ARG A 231 -12.21 -16.47 20.83
C ARG A 231 -10.73 -16.81 20.85
N LEU A 232 -9.89 -15.79 21.01
CA LEU A 232 -8.45 -15.93 21.03
C LEU A 232 -7.88 -15.07 22.16
N ALA A 233 -7.13 -15.67 23.07
CA ALA A 233 -6.47 -14.99 24.18
C ALA A 233 -5.06 -14.59 23.74
N VAL A 234 -4.84 -13.29 23.54
CA VAL A 234 -3.59 -12.74 22.99
C VAL A 234 -2.78 -12.08 24.09
N ALA A 235 -1.65 -12.68 24.43
CA ALA A 235 -0.69 -12.10 25.37
C ALA A 235 0.20 -11.05 24.70
N VAL A 236 0.36 -9.92 25.38
CA VAL A 236 1.21 -8.79 24.98
C VAL A 236 2.20 -8.46 26.10
N ASP A 237 3.23 -7.66 25.82
CA ASP A 237 4.19 -7.27 26.86
C ASP A 237 3.59 -6.22 27.79
N GLU A 238 2.94 -5.22 27.21
CA GLU A 238 2.35 -4.09 27.93
C GLU A 238 1.09 -3.58 27.22
N LEU A 239 0.10 -3.15 27.99
CA LEU A 239 -1.08 -2.43 27.49
C LEU A 239 -0.88 -0.95 27.81
N LEU A 240 -0.64 -0.14 26.78
CA LEU A 240 -0.30 1.28 26.93
C LEU A 240 -1.53 2.16 27.17
N GLY A 241 -2.70 1.74 26.68
CA GLY A 241 -3.96 2.44 26.90
C GLY A 241 -4.90 2.39 25.71
N LYS A 242 -6.03 3.08 25.83
CA LYS A 242 -7.00 3.29 24.75
C LYS A 242 -6.71 4.63 24.07
N GLU A 243 -6.67 4.65 22.74
CA GLU A 243 -6.55 5.86 21.93
C GLU A 243 -7.51 5.82 20.73
N GLU A 244 -7.82 6.99 20.19
CA GLU A 244 -8.57 7.16 18.96
C GLU A 244 -7.58 7.49 17.84
N ILE A 245 -7.50 6.62 16.82
CA ILE A 245 -6.53 6.74 15.74
C ILE A 245 -7.17 6.83 14.36
N VAL A 246 -6.50 7.55 13.45
CA VAL A 246 -6.84 7.57 12.04
C VAL A 246 -6.24 6.34 11.35
N ILE A 247 -7.07 5.47 10.79
CA ILE A 247 -6.65 4.30 10.03
C ILE A 247 -6.48 4.69 8.56
N LYS A 248 -5.33 4.31 8.01
CA LYS A 248 -5.07 4.29 6.57
C LYS A 248 -4.95 2.84 6.11
N SER A 249 -5.44 2.59 4.89
CA SER A 249 -5.22 1.29 4.23
C SER A 249 -3.73 1.06 3.98
N LEU A 250 -3.30 -0.20 4.12
CA LEU A 250 -1.93 -0.62 3.80
C LEU A 250 -1.66 -0.65 2.29
N GLY A 251 -2.70 -0.47 1.46
CA GLY A 251 -2.60 -0.52 0.00
C GLY A 251 -2.46 -1.94 -0.54
N ALA A 252 -2.56 -2.08 -1.87
CA ALA A 252 -2.59 -3.38 -2.55
C ALA A 252 -1.27 -4.17 -2.44
N PHE A 253 -0.13 -3.49 -2.31
CA PHE A 253 1.18 -4.15 -2.20
C PHE A 253 1.38 -4.90 -0.87
N LEU A 254 0.63 -4.53 0.16
CA LEU A 254 0.68 -5.15 1.49
C LEU A 254 -0.59 -5.95 1.79
N GLU A 255 -1.42 -6.18 0.77
CA GLU A 255 -2.62 -7.01 0.89
C GLU A 255 -2.20 -8.47 1.12
N GLY A 256 -2.67 -9.05 2.22
CA GLY A 256 -2.30 -10.41 2.64
C GLY A 256 -0.99 -10.52 3.44
N VAL A 257 -0.28 -9.42 3.69
CA VAL A 257 0.91 -9.43 4.54
C VAL A 257 0.53 -9.39 6.01
N GLY A 258 0.75 -10.51 6.70
CA GLY A 258 0.58 -10.63 8.15
C GLY A 258 -0.86 -10.39 8.67
N PRO A 259 -1.03 -10.34 9.99
CA PRO A 259 -2.35 -10.18 10.61
C PRO A 259 -2.76 -8.70 10.74
N TYR A 260 -2.53 -7.88 9.71
CA TYR A 260 -2.78 -6.43 9.76
C TYR A 260 -3.96 -6.01 8.88
N SER A 261 -4.76 -5.05 9.35
CA SER A 261 -5.91 -4.47 8.64
C SER A 261 -5.68 -3.02 8.19
N GLY A 262 -4.66 -2.35 8.75
CA GLY A 262 -4.40 -0.94 8.49
C GLY A 262 -3.15 -0.43 9.20
N ALA A 263 -2.87 0.86 9.05
CA ALA A 263 -1.83 1.55 9.79
C ALA A 263 -2.24 2.98 10.16
N THR A 264 -1.59 3.54 11.17
CA THR A 264 -1.67 4.96 11.51
C THR A 264 -0.26 5.53 11.69
N ILE A 265 -0.16 6.85 11.74
CA ILE A 265 1.07 7.57 12.05
C ILE A 265 0.83 8.29 13.37
N SER A 266 1.63 7.99 14.39
CA SER A 266 1.54 8.66 15.69
C SER A 266 2.00 10.12 15.60
N GLY A 267 1.73 10.91 16.65
CA GLY A 267 2.22 12.30 16.74
C GLY A 267 3.75 12.44 16.65
N GLU A 268 4.50 11.36 16.92
CA GLU A 268 5.96 11.28 16.80
C GLU A 268 6.43 10.80 15.41
N GLY A 269 5.51 10.59 14.47
CA GLY A 269 5.84 10.12 13.12
C GLY A 269 6.13 8.62 13.02
N ARG A 270 5.91 7.83 14.09
CA ARG A 270 6.04 6.37 14.05
C ARG A 270 4.82 5.74 13.40
N VAL A 271 5.04 4.74 12.57
CA VAL A 271 3.96 3.93 11.97
C VAL A 271 3.51 2.89 13.00
N ILE A 272 2.22 2.88 13.31
CA ILE A 272 1.60 1.89 14.19
C ILE A 272 0.68 1.03 13.32
N LEU A 273 0.90 -0.28 13.31
CA LEU A 273 0.08 -1.23 12.56
C LEU A 273 -1.15 -1.62 13.37
N LEU A 274 -2.30 -1.69 12.70
CA LEU A 274 -3.56 -2.14 13.25
C LEU A 274 -3.76 -3.64 13.00
N LEU A 275 -3.94 -4.41 14.06
CA LEU A 275 -4.11 -5.86 14.01
C LEU A 275 -5.55 -6.25 13.64
N ASP A 276 -5.69 -7.36 12.92
CA ASP A 276 -6.95 -8.02 12.60
C ASP A 276 -7.06 -9.33 13.39
N ALA A 277 -8.06 -9.43 14.27
CA ALA A 277 -8.26 -10.60 15.12
C ALA A 277 -8.56 -11.88 14.34
N THR A 278 -9.22 -11.77 13.18
CA THR A 278 -9.57 -12.94 12.35
C THR A 278 -8.32 -13.48 11.67
N ARG A 279 -7.53 -12.60 11.04
CA ARG A 279 -6.25 -12.99 10.41
C ARG A 279 -5.26 -13.56 11.43
N LEU A 280 -5.25 -12.99 12.64
CA LEU A 280 -4.41 -13.49 13.73
C LEU A 280 -4.79 -14.92 14.15
N ALA A 281 -6.10 -15.23 14.19
CA ALA A 281 -6.58 -16.58 14.48
C ALA A 281 -6.21 -17.57 13.35
N ASP A 282 -6.28 -17.16 12.09
CA ASP A 282 -5.87 -17.99 10.96
C ASP A 282 -4.37 -18.33 11.01
N HIS A 283 -3.53 -17.35 11.40
CA HIS A 283 -2.09 -17.55 11.57
C HIS A 283 -1.75 -18.47 12.76
N SER A 284 -2.63 -18.56 13.76
CA SER A 284 -2.44 -19.47 14.90
C SER A 284 -2.85 -20.92 14.63
N ALA A 285 -3.75 -21.17 13.66
CA ALA A 285 -4.34 -22.49 13.42
C ALA A 285 -3.57 -23.35 12.40
N GLY A 286 -2.52 -22.81 11.78
CA GLY A 286 -1.74 -23.45 10.73
C GLY A 286 -0.23 -23.37 10.99
N ALA A 287 0.25 -24.03 12.04
CA ALA A 287 1.68 -24.28 12.23
C ALA A 287 2.10 -25.52 11.42
N ASP A 288 2.03 -25.42 10.09
CA ASP A 288 2.73 -26.32 9.16
C ASP A 288 3.14 -25.57 7.88
N VAL A 289 3.46 -24.28 8.05
CA VAL A 289 4.30 -23.54 7.09
C VAL A 289 5.59 -23.27 7.82
N THR A 290 6.63 -23.98 7.39
CA THR A 290 8.02 -23.91 7.82
C THR A 290 8.41 -22.51 8.27
N ALA A 291 8.78 -22.43 9.55
CA ALA A 291 9.53 -21.33 10.13
C ALA A 291 10.92 -21.26 9.48
N GLU A 292 10.98 -20.70 8.28
CA GLU A 292 12.19 -20.10 7.76
C GLU A 292 11.87 -18.65 7.37
N GLU A 293 12.51 -17.74 8.10
CA GLU A 293 12.86 -16.39 7.67
C GLU A 293 11.84 -15.25 7.85
N ILE A 294 11.41 -14.96 9.09
CA ILE A 294 11.23 -13.57 9.55
C ILE A 294 11.65 -13.46 11.02
N ALA A 295 12.94 -13.25 11.26
CA ALA A 295 13.45 -12.66 12.49
C ALA A 295 14.61 -11.71 12.09
N PRO A 296 14.70 -10.48 12.62
CA PRO A 296 15.87 -9.66 12.42
C PRO A 296 17.04 -10.31 13.18
N PRO A 297 18.19 -10.60 12.54
CA PRO A 297 19.33 -11.14 13.27
C PRO A 297 19.95 -10.03 14.13
N ALA A 298 19.67 -10.07 15.44
CA ALA A 298 20.49 -9.40 16.42
C ALA A 298 21.73 -10.26 16.75
N ARG A 299 22.81 -10.01 15.99
CA ARG A 299 24.26 -10.19 16.27
C ARG A 299 24.82 -11.63 16.32
N PRO A 300 26.01 -11.85 15.72
CA PRO A 300 27.27 -11.22 16.14
C PRO A 300 27.82 -10.22 15.12
N VAL A 301 28.71 -9.34 15.60
CA VAL A 301 29.69 -8.64 14.77
C VAL A 301 30.50 -9.71 14.03
N ALA A 302 30.19 -9.93 12.75
CA ALA A 302 31.14 -10.54 11.83
C ALA A 302 31.98 -9.39 11.25
N ASP A 303 33.30 -9.51 11.36
CA ASP A 303 34.24 -8.76 10.53
C ASP A 303 33.84 -8.98 9.07
N GLY A 304 33.25 -7.98 8.44
CA GLY A 304 32.68 -8.16 7.11
C GLY A 304 32.00 -6.92 6.57
N ARG A 305 32.72 -6.22 5.69
CA ARG A 305 32.21 -5.45 4.55
C ARG A 305 31.06 -4.49 4.90
N ARG A 306 31.44 -3.29 5.38
CA ARG A 306 30.56 -2.20 5.80
C ARG A 306 30.17 -1.31 4.62
N VAL A 307 28.88 -1.09 4.45
CA VAL A 307 28.34 -0.21 3.41
C VAL A 307 27.66 0.99 4.06
N LEU A 308 28.02 2.20 3.64
CA LEU A 308 27.28 3.41 4.01
C LEU A 308 26.25 3.72 2.93
N LEU A 309 24.97 3.70 3.29
CA LEU A 309 23.85 4.04 2.42
C LEU A 309 23.29 5.42 2.76
N VAL A 310 23.33 6.34 1.80
CA VAL A 310 22.91 7.74 1.97
C VAL A 310 21.79 8.05 0.98
N ASP A 311 20.61 8.34 1.51
CA ASP A 311 19.43 8.68 0.70
C ASP A 311 18.48 9.45 1.62
N ASP A 312 17.76 10.47 1.16
CA ASP A 312 16.87 11.26 2.01
C ASP A 312 15.51 10.59 2.24
N SER A 313 15.13 9.66 1.35
CA SER A 313 13.91 8.87 1.45
C SER A 313 14.08 7.71 2.43
N ILE A 314 13.30 7.75 3.52
CA ILE A 314 13.22 6.66 4.51
C ILE A 314 12.88 5.32 3.83
N SER A 315 11.95 5.34 2.87
CA SER A 315 11.50 4.15 2.16
C SER A 315 12.62 3.53 1.32
N ILE A 316 13.41 4.35 0.61
CA ILE A 316 14.53 3.86 -0.21
C ILE A 316 15.66 3.37 0.69
N ARG A 317 15.99 4.09 1.77
CA ARG A 317 16.97 3.62 2.76
C ARG A 317 16.62 2.27 3.34
N LYS A 318 15.35 2.04 3.71
CA LYS A 318 14.89 0.75 4.23
C LYS A 318 14.96 -0.35 3.17
N PHE A 319 14.46 -0.08 1.97
CA PHE A 319 14.42 -1.05 0.88
C PHE A 319 15.83 -1.48 0.43
N VAL A 320 16.68 -0.51 0.07
CA VAL A 320 18.06 -0.76 -0.38
C VAL A 320 18.91 -1.29 0.78
N GLY A 321 18.71 -0.78 1.99
CA GLY A 321 19.39 -1.27 3.18
C GLY A 321 19.11 -2.75 3.45
N GLN A 322 17.84 -3.17 3.34
CA GLN A 322 17.46 -4.58 3.49
C GLN A 322 18.06 -5.46 2.39
N MET A 323 18.05 -5.02 1.13
CA MET A 323 18.69 -5.77 0.02
C MET A 323 20.17 -6.03 0.30
N LEU A 324 20.91 -5.00 0.72
CA LEU A 324 22.33 -5.13 1.04
C LEU A 324 22.57 -5.97 2.30
N GLN A 325 21.72 -5.85 3.32
CA GLN A 325 21.80 -6.70 4.51
C GLN A 325 21.57 -8.18 4.19
N ARG A 326 20.58 -8.51 3.33
CA ARG A 326 20.37 -9.88 2.83
C ARG A 326 21.56 -10.38 2.00
N GLY A 327 22.24 -9.48 1.31
CA GLY A 327 23.52 -9.73 0.64
C GLY A 327 24.72 -9.95 1.58
N GLY A 328 24.52 -9.91 2.91
CA GLY A 328 25.56 -10.15 3.91
C GLY A 328 26.41 -8.93 4.27
N PHE A 329 26.02 -7.72 3.88
CA PHE A 329 26.73 -6.49 4.22
C PHE A 329 26.27 -5.89 5.55
N SER A 330 27.21 -5.27 6.27
CA SER A 330 26.88 -4.43 7.43
C SER A 330 26.51 -3.02 6.96
N VAL A 331 25.22 -2.68 6.95
CA VAL A 331 24.75 -1.41 6.40
C VAL A 331 24.59 -0.35 7.49
N VAL A 332 25.30 0.77 7.33
CA VAL A 332 25.10 2.01 8.07
C VAL A 332 24.31 2.96 7.18
N THR A 333 23.35 3.71 7.74
CA THR A 333 22.52 4.64 6.96
C THR A 333 22.72 6.08 7.40
N ALA A 334 22.57 7.02 6.47
CA ALA A 334 22.52 8.45 6.72
C ALA A 334 21.41 9.10 5.88
N ASN A 335 20.75 10.13 6.42
CA ASN A 335 19.62 10.79 5.76
C ASN A 335 20.02 11.89 4.77
N ASP A 336 21.28 12.32 4.78
CA ASP A 336 21.85 13.29 3.86
C ASP A 336 23.39 13.22 3.87
N GLY A 337 24.04 14.07 3.06
CA GLY A 337 25.49 14.12 3.01
C GLY A 337 26.16 14.66 4.27
N LEU A 338 25.49 15.48 5.08
CA LEU A 338 26.09 16.02 6.32
C LEU A 338 26.18 14.94 7.40
N GLU A 339 25.09 14.19 7.61
CA GLU A 339 25.09 13.02 8.48
C GLU A 339 26.07 11.97 7.96
N ALA A 340 26.14 11.74 6.63
CA ALA A 340 27.12 10.83 6.05
C ALA A 340 28.56 11.23 6.39
N LEU A 341 28.92 12.51 6.28
CA LEU A 341 30.27 12.99 6.66
C LEU A 341 30.57 12.86 8.15
N GLN A 342 29.56 12.99 9.01
CA GLN A 342 29.68 12.74 10.45
C GLN A 342 29.97 11.27 10.71
N ARG A 343 29.18 10.36 10.11
CA ARG A 343 29.42 8.91 10.22
C ARG A 343 30.81 8.54 9.72
N LEU A 344 31.21 9.03 8.55
CA LEU A 344 32.55 8.77 8.02
C LEU A 344 33.68 9.26 8.95
N GLY A 345 33.43 10.25 9.82
CA GLY A 345 34.39 10.66 10.84
C GLY A 345 34.55 9.67 12.01
N GLU A 346 33.58 8.77 12.22
CA GLU A 346 33.50 7.85 13.36
C GLU A 346 33.73 6.39 12.96
N LEU A 347 33.52 6.04 11.69
CA LEU A 347 33.62 4.66 11.20
C LEU A 347 34.20 4.58 9.79
N GLU A 348 34.97 3.51 9.56
CA GLU A 348 35.48 3.14 8.23
C GLU A 348 34.43 2.30 7.48
N VAL A 349 34.37 2.52 6.17
CA VAL A 349 33.39 1.89 5.26
C VAL A 349 34.10 1.38 4.03
N ASP A 350 33.63 0.25 3.51
CA ASP A 350 34.22 -0.41 2.35
C ASP A 350 33.59 0.09 1.04
N VAL A 351 32.31 0.49 1.07
CA VAL A 351 31.61 1.10 -0.09
C VAL A 351 30.63 2.16 0.38
N LEU A 352 30.54 3.26 -0.38
CA LEU A 352 29.48 4.26 -0.25
C LEU A 352 28.43 4.04 -1.34
N VAL A 353 27.16 3.95 -0.95
CA VAL A 353 26.01 3.99 -1.85
C VAL A 353 25.24 5.28 -1.56
N THR A 354 25.09 6.17 -2.53
CA THR A 354 24.47 7.49 -2.29
C THR A 354 23.48 7.89 -3.37
N ASP A 355 22.39 8.54 -2.98
CA ASP A 355 21.62 9.39 -3.89
C ASP A 355 22.41 10.68 -4.20
N LEU A 356 22.10 11.32 -5.31
CA LEU A 356 22.65 12.61 -5.70
C LEU A 356 21.79 13.77 -5.20
N GLU A 357 20.47 13.62 -5.22
CA GLU A 357 19.52 14.67 -4.87
C GLU A 357 19.08 14.53 -3.42
N MET A 358 19.78 15.21 -2.51
CA MET A 358 19.50 15.18 -1.07
C MET A 358 19.54 16.60 -0.48
N PRO A 359 18.78 16.88 0.59
CA PRO A 359 18.76 18.19 1.24
C PRO A 359 20.06 18.46 2.01
N ARG A 360 20.32 19.74 2.31
CA ARG A 360 21.49 20.26 3.06
C ARG A 360 22.83 20.06 2.36
N LEU A 361 23.28 18.81 2.21
CA LEU A 361 24.50 18.46 1.48
C LEU A 361 24.20 17.32 0.52
N ASN A 362 24.34 17.60 -0.77
CA ASN A 362 23.93 16.68 -1.83
C ASN A 362 25.02 15.64 -2.14
N GLY A 363 24.69 14.60 -2.92
CA GLY A 363 25.63 13.51 -3.20
C GLY A 363 26.90 13.95 -3.94
N TYR A 364 26.81 14.98 -4.80
CA TYR A 364 27.99 15.52 -5.50
C TYR A 364 28.97 16.18 -4.53
N GLU A 365 28.45 16.95 -3.58
CA GLU A 365 29.24 17.61 -2.54
C GLU A 365 29.88 16.57 -1.60
N LEU A 366 29.12 15.54 -1.23
CA LEU A 366 29.59 14.43 -0.41
C LEU A 366 30.78 13.71 -1.07
N ILE A 367 30.65 13.36 -2.35
CA ILE A 367 31.71 12.68 -3.10
C ILE A 367 32.96 13.55 -3.20
N ARG A 368 32.82 14.85 -3.48
CA ARG A 368 33.96 15.79 -3.55
C ARG A 368 34.71 15.88 -2.23
N ASP A 369 33.99 15.90 -1.11
CA ASP A 369 34.60 15.98 0.21
C ASP A 369 35.32 14.69 0.58
N ILE A 370 34.73 13.53 0.28
CA ILE A 370 35.36 12.22 0.48
C ILE A 370 36.67 12.11 -0.31
N ARG A 371 36.67 12.52 -1.59
CA ARG A 371 37.87 12.48 -2.44
C ARG A 371 39.01 13.40 -1.99
N ARG A 372 38.73 14.38 -1.12
CA ARG A 372 39.73 15.29 -0.53
C ARG A 372 40.33 14.76 0.78
N ARG A 373 39.73 13.73 1.41
CA ARG A 373 40.18 13.21 2.71
C ARG A 373 41.20 12.07 2.54
N PRO A 374 42.40 12.17 3.15
CA PRO A 374 43.34 11.05 3.21
C PRO A 374 42.68 9.83 3.89
N GLY A 375 42.80 8.65 3.30
CA GLY A 375 42.19 7.41 3.80
C GLY A 375 40.76 7.12 3.29
N MET A 376 40.07 8.09 2.69
CA MET A 376 38.73 7.88 2.10
C MET A 376 38.68 8.11 0.59
N ARG A 377 39.79 8.60 0.02
CA ARG A 377 39.90 8.94 -1.39
C ARG A 377 39.56 7.76 -2.30
N ASP A 378 39.92 6.55 -1.90
CA ASP A 378 39.82 5.36 -2.73
C ASP A 378 38.57 4.53 -2.45
N VAL A 379 37.72 4.96 -1.49
CA VAL A 379 36.45 4.28 -1.19
C VAL A 379 35.58 4.24 -2.45
N PRO A 380 35.18 3.04 -2.93
CA PRO A 380 34.28 2.90 -4.05
C PRO A 380 32.93 3.57 -3.77
N VAL A 381 32.42 4.29 -4.76
CA VAL A 381 31.13 4.99 -4.67
C VAL A 381 30.18 4.43 -5.72
N VAL A 382 28.98 4.05 -5.29
CA VAL A 382 27.86 3.68 -6.14
C VAL A 382 26.79 4.77 -6.01
N VAL A 383 26.40 5.35 -7.13
CA VAL A 383 25.33 6.36 -7.17
C VAL A 383 24.00 5.73 -7.53
N LEU A 384 22.95 6.02 -6.77
CA LEU A 384 21.56 5.71 -7.12
C LEU A 384 20.92 6.93 -7.79
N THR A 385 20.29 6.77 -8.96
CA THR A 385 19.65 7.87 -9.70
C THR A 385 18.24 7.53 -10.16
N THR A 386 17.30 8.49 -10.11
CA THR A 386 15.87 8.30 -10.46
C THR A 386 15.59 8.28 -11.96
N ARG A 387 16.51 8.74 -12.82
CA ARG A 387 16.42 8.65 -14.30
C ARG A 387 17.79 8.55 -14.96
N ALA A 388 17.84 7.89 -16.12
CA ALA A 388 18.99 7.81 -17.03
C ALA A 388 19.29 9.17 -17.73
N GLY A 389 19.41 10.26 -16.97
CA GLY A 389 19.86 11.54 -17.49
C GLY A 389 21.38 11.50 -17.71
N GLU A 390 21.82 11.40 -18.97
CA GLU A 390 23.24 11.33 -19.36
C GLU A 390 24.11 12.42 -18.71
N LYS A 391 23.56 13.61 -18.42
CA LYS A 391 24.27 14.73 -17.79
C LYS A 391 24.71 14.45 -16.35
N HIS A 392 23.84 13.84 -15.53
CA HIS A 392 24.14 13.57 -14.12
C HIS A 392 25.09 12.39 -13.96
N ALA A 393 24.93 11.36 -14.80
CA ALA A 393 25.85 10.22 -14.85
C ALA A 393 27.24 10.60 -15.38
N ALA A 394 27.33 11.55 -16.34
CA ALA A 394 28.60 12.07 -16.82
C ALA A 394 29.36 12.83 -15.72
N LEU A 395 28.69 13.72 -15.00
CA LEU A 395 29.29 14.47 -13.90
C LEU A 395 29.70 13.56 -12.73
N ALA A 396 28.90 12.53 -12.42
CA ALA A 396 29.28 11.52 -11.42
C ALA A 396 30.55 10.74 -11.84
N ARG A 397 30.69 10.40 -13.12
CA ARG A 397 31.91 9.76 -13.65
C ARG A 397 33.15 10.66 -13.53
N GLU A 398 33.03 11.96 -13.80
CA GLU A 398 34.12 12.93 -13.61
C GLU A 398 34.59 13.05 -12.16
N LEU A 399 33.70 12.78 -11.20
CA LEU A 399 34.02 12.78 -9.76
C LEU A 399 34.64 11.46 -9.26
N GLY A 400 34.91 10.51 -10.16
CA GLY A 400 35.53 9.23 -9.81
C GLY A 400 34.58 8.28 -9.08
N VAL A 401 33.29 8.30 -9.42
CA VAL A 401 32.31 7.31 -8.95
C VAL A 401 32.56 5.97 -9.65
N SER A 402 32.47 4.88 -8.90
CA SER A 402 32.73 3.53 -9.42
C SER A 402 31.62 3.11 -10.38
N HIS A 403 30.34 3.26 -10.00
CA HIS A 403 29.19 2.88 -10.81
C HIS A 403 27.96 3.75 -10.56
N CYS A 404 27.06 3.83 -11.54
CA CYS A 404 25.74 4.47 -11.39
C CYS A 404 24.64 3.43 -11.64
N VAL A 405 23.67 3.34 -10.74
CA VAL A 405 22.53 2.42 -10.78
C VAL A 405 21.23 3.22 -10.86
N THR A 406 20.39 2.89 -11.83
CA THR A 406 19.07 3.53 -11.98
C THR A 406 18.06 2.92 -11.01
N LYS A 407 17.27 3.77 -10.34
CA LYS A 407 16.09 3.37 -9.56
C LYS A 407 14.94 3.04 -10.54
N PRO A 408 14.09 2.02 -10.30
CA PRO A 408 14.10 1.12 -9.14
C PRO A 408 15.27 0.14 -9.18
N VAL A 409 15.86 -0.13 -8.02
CA VAL A 409 17.08 -0.93 -7.91
C VAL A 409 16.72 -2.42 -7.86
N ASP A 410 17.34 -3.21 -8.73
CA ASP A 410 17.25 -4.67 -8.71
C ASP A 410 18.22 -5.25 -7.66
N GLU A 411 17.71 -6.11 -6.77
CA GLU A 411 18.45 -6.68 -5.64
C GLU A 411 19.70 -7.43 -6.10
N HIS A 412 19.52 -8.36 -7.04
CA HIS A 412 20.59 -9.23 -7.51
C HIS A 412 21.70 -8.44 -8.21
N THR A 413 21.32 -7.40 -8.96
CA THR A 413 22.26 -6.51 -9.64
C THR A 413 23.05 -5.65 -8.65
N LEU A 414 22.38 -5.02 -7.66
CA LEU A 414 23.04 -4.16 -6.69
C LEU A 414 23.98 -4.94 -5.76
N VAL A 415 23.52 -6.06 -5.21
CA VAL A 415 24.30 -6.87 -4.28
C VAL A 415 25.57 -7.37 -4.96
N ARG A 416 25.47 -7.92 -6.18
CA ARG A 416 26.65 -8.36 -6.95
C ARG A 416 27.62 -7.23 -7.26
N LEU A 417 27.10 -6.04 -7.57
CA LEU A 417 27.93 -4.88 -7.85
C LEU A 417 28.73 -4.45 -6.61
N VAL A 418 28.06 -4.32 -5.46
CA VAL A 418 28.71 -3.94 -4.21
C VAL A 418 29.71 -5.02 -3.78
N ASP A 419 29.36 -6.30 -3.91
CA ASP A 419 30.24 -7.43 -3.60
C ASP A 419 31.54 -7.39 -4.41
N ALA A 420 31.44 -7.13 -5.73
CA ALA A 420 32.59 -7.00 -6.62
C ALA A 420 33.48 -5.80 -6.24
N LEU A 421 32.89 -4.65 -5.87
CA LEU A 421 33.64 -3.46 -5.48
C LEU A 421 34.38 -3.65 -4.15
N VAL A 422 33.73 -4.27 -3.16
CA VAL A 422 34.39 -4.57 -1.89
C VAL A 422 35.51 -5.60 -2.09
N ALA A 423 35.30 -6.63 -2.91
CA ALA A 423 36.32 -7.63 -3.20
C ALA A 423 37.55 -7.04 -3.91
N ALA A 424 37.34 -6.11 -4.85
CA ALA A 424 38.43 -5.42 -5.54
C ALA A 424 39.25 -4.52 -4.60
N SER A 425 38.58 -3.79 -3.69
CA SER A 425 39.26 -2.94 -2.70
C SER A 425 40.10 -3.74 -1.70
N ALA A 426 39.66 -4.96 -1.33
CA ALA A 426 40.38 -5.83 -0.41
C ALA A 426 41.69 -6.40 -1.02
N LEU A 427 41.72 -6.61 -2.35
CA LEU A 427 42.89 -7.09 -3.09
C LEU A 427 43.99 -6.03 -3.23
N GLU A 428 43.67 -4.75 -3.23
CA GLU A 428 44.64 -3.64 -3.31
C GLU A 428 45.27 -3.30 -1.95
N THR A 429 44.65 -3.71 -0.84
CA THR A 429 45.14 -3.50 0.54
C THR A 429 45.93 -4.67 1.13
N ALA A 430 46.10 -5.77 0.39
CA ALA A 430 46.92 -6.91 0.82
C ALA A 430 48.42 -6.62 0.52
N PRO A 431 49.33 -6.81 1.49
CA PRO A 431 50.73 -6.40 1.40
C PRO A 431 51.58 -7.18 0.39
#